data_AF-A0A6B1F486-F1
#
_entry.id   AF-A0A6B1F486-F1
#
_cell.length_a   1.000
_cell.length_b   1.000
_cell.length_c   1.000
_cell.angle_alpha   90.00
_cell.angle_beta   90.00
_cell.angle_gamma   90.00
#
_symmetry.space_group_name_H-M   'P 1'
#
loop_
_entity.id
_entity.type
_entity.pdbx_description
1 polymer ?
#
loop_
_entity_poly.entity_id
_entity_poly.type
_entity_poly.pdbx_seq_one_letter_code
_entity_poly.pdbx_strand_id
1 'polypeptide(L)'
;MSLSIHLVLVLSIELFRHAKPNQERLESMKTVEIEIDPKDPSTFPKGSIDYKMVDATTEADIDRHIAEDLEEERQEMARFIRQLRGRMNLSRREFARRLRISPNTVRHWEEGKRFPSGTACSLLRVLDKEPDTVLRVLA
;
A
#
# COMPACT_ATOMS: atom_id res chain seq x y z
N MET A 1 -28.62 7.94 -2.17
CA MET A 1 -27.27 8.10 -2.73
C MET A 1 -26.21 8.36 -1.65
N SER A 2 -26.23 7.67 -0.50
CA SER A 2 -25.34 7.97 0.63
C SER A 2 -24.61 6.75 1.19
N LEU A 3 -24.44 5.68 0.39
CA LEU A 3 -23.67 4.49 0.80
C LEU A 3 -22.29 4.39 0.13
N SER A 4 -21.97 5.22 -0.87
CA SER A 4 -20.67 5.13 -1.57
C SER A 4 -19.53 5.88 -0.88
N ILE A 5 -19.79 6.85 0.01
CA ILE A 5 -18.73 7.60 0.70
C ILE A 5 -18.23 6.83 1.94
N HIS A 6 -19.10 6.12 2.65
CA HIS A 6 -18.69 5.30 3.80
C HIS A 6 -17.85 4.09 3.40
N LEU A 7 -18.13 3.45 2.25
CA LEU A 7 -17.39 2.26 1.83
C LEU A 7 -15.96 2.60 1.37
N VAL A 8 -15.73 3.79 0.80
CA VAL A 8 -14.40 4.25 0.39
C VAL A 8 -13.55 4.65 1.60
N LEU A 9 -14.15 5.27 2.64
CA LEU A 9 -13.44 5.62 3.86
C LEU A 9 -13.05 4.40 4.70
N VAL A 10 -13.93 3.40 4.82
CA VAL A 10 -13.65 2.17 5.59
C VAL A 10 -12.56 1.33 4.91
N LEU A 11 -12.56 1.21 3.57
CA LEU A 11 -11.50 0.48 2.86
C LEU A 11 -10.13 1.18 2.93
N SER A 12 -10.08 2.52 2.93
CA SER A 12 -8.83 3.27 3.10
C SER A 12 -8.27 3.16 4.52
N ILE A 13 -9.14 3.11 5.54
CA ILE A 13 -8.73 2.89 6.94
C ILE A 13 -8.23 1.44 7.14
N GLU A 14 -8.85 0.44 6.48
CA GLU A 14 -8.44 -0.96 6.61
C GLU A 14 -7.10 -1.28 5.91
N LEU A 15 -6.81 -0.61 4.78
CA LEU A 15 -5.52 -0.73 4.09
C LEU A 15 -4.37 -0.07 4.87
N PHE A 16 -4.66 0.95 5.68
CA PHE A 16 -3.66 1.60 6.54
C PHE A 16 -3.42 0.87 7.87
N ARG A 17 -4.35 0.00 8.31
CA ARG A 17 -4.24 -0.73 9.60
C ARG A 17 -3.16 -1.83 9.61
N HIS A 18 -2.61 -2.24 8.46
CA HIS A 18 -1.60 -3.30 8.37
C HIS A 18 -0.14 -2.81 8.33
N ALA A 19 0.09 -1.51 8.10
CA ALA A 19 1.36 -0.88 8.44
C ALA A 19 1.24 -0.42 9.89
N LYS A 20 1.42 -1.34 10.87
CA LYS A 20 1.58 -0.91 12.26
C LYS A 20 2.84 -0.03 12.31
N PRO A 21 2.74 1.29 12.53
CA PRO A 21 3.92 2.09 12.81
C PRO A 21 4.58 1.48 14.05
N ASN A 22 5.90 1.45 14.09
CA ASN A 22 6.66 0.91 15.22
C ASN A 22 6.08 1.48 16.53
N GLN A 23 5.64 0.61 17.46
CA GLN A 23 4.88 0.99 18.66
C GLN A 23 5.66 2.01 19.52
N GLU A 24 6.98 1.90 19.54
CA GLU A 24 7.92 2.84 20.18
C GLU A 24 7.86 4.26 19.59
N ARG A 25 7.51 4.39 18.30
CA ARG A 25 7.38 5.68 17.61
C ARG A 25 6.09 6.39 17.99
N LEU A 26 5.03 5.65 18.32
CA LEU A 26 3.76 6.22 18.79
C LEU A 26 3.85 6.68 20.25
N GLU A 27 4.56 5.93 21.09
CA GLU A 27 4.75 6.29 22.51
C GLU A 27 5.61 7.55 22.71
N SER A 28 6.47 7.88 21.75
CA SER A 28 7.33 9.09 21.76
C SER A 28 6.76 10.29 20.98
N MET A 29 5.70 10.11 20.19
CA MET A 29 5.07 11.19 19.43
C MET A 29 4.13 12.02 20.32
N LYS A 30 4.58 13.21 20.73
CA LYS A 30 3.72 14.21 21.35
C LYS A 30 2.78 14.81 20.31
N THR A 31 1.50 14.43 20.35
CA THR A 31 0.47 15.05 19.50
C THR A 31 0.18 16.45 20.02
N VAL A 32 0.35 17.46 19.16
CA VAL A 32 -0.04 18.84 19.43
C VAL A 32 -1.25 19.14 18.55
N GLU A 33 -2.41 19.29 19.17
CA GLU A 33 -3.60 19.78 18.48
C GLU A 33 -3.45 21.29 18.22
N ILE A 34 -3.62 21.69 16.97
CA ILE A 34 -3.48 23.09 16.53
C ILE A 34 -4.78 23.46 15.84
N GLU A 35 -5.46 24.49 16.36
CA GLU A 35 -6.63 25.08 15.72
C GLU A 35 -6.17 26.01 14.59
N ILE A 36 -6.68 25.77 13.38
CA ILE A 36 -6.33 26.51 12.16
C ILE A 36 -7.64 27.04 11.56
N ASP A 37 -7.70 28.33 11.26
CA ASP A 37 -8.76 28.92 10.45
C ASP A 37 -8.34 28.90 8.97
N PRO A 38 -9.00 28.09 8.12
CA PRO A 38 -8.66 28.00 6.70
C PRO A 38 -8.82 29.32 5.93
N LYS A 39 -9.58 30.28 6.47
CA LYS A 39 -9.83 31.59 5.85
C LYS A 39 -8.81 32.65 6.27
N ASP A 40 -8.04 32.38 7.32
CA ASP A 40 -7.01 33.27 7.82
C ASP A 40 -5.63 32.59 7.74
N PRO A 41 -4.83 32.93 6.71
CA PRO A 41 -3.51 32.35 6.52
C PRO A 41 -2.51 32.57 7.65
N SER A 42 -2.78 33.52 8.56
CA SER A 42 -1.92 33.78 9.71
C SER A 42 -2.07 32.74 10.83
N THR A 43 -3.15 31.96 10.81
CA THR A 43 -3.39 30.86 11.77
C THR A 43 -2.67 29.56 11.37
N PHE A 44 -2.16 29.46 10.15
CA PHE A 44 -1.35 28.31 9.75
C PHE A 44 -0.05 28.31 10.55
N PRO A 45 0.35 27.18 11.16
CA PRO A 45 1.64 27.06 11.80
C PRO A 45 2.74 27.29 10.76
N LYS A 46 3.68 28.20 11.05
CA LYS A 46 4.87 28.38 10.20
C LYS A 46 5.67 27.08 10.24
N GLY A 47 5.73 26.39 9.09
CA GLY A 47 6.56 25.20 8.94
C GLY A 47 8.02 25.54 9.25
N SER A 48 8.62 24.82 10.21
CA SER A 48 10.06 24.86 10.44
C SER A 48 10.73 23.86 9.51
N ILE A 49 11.11 24.31 8.32
CA ILE A 49 11.91 23.51 7.38
C ILE A 49 13.37 23.87 7.61
N ASP A 50 14.22 22.86 7.86
CA ASP A 50 15.67 23.05 7.84
C ASP A 50 16.15 23.07 6.38
N TYR A 51 16.17 24.25 5.78
CA TYR A 51 16.59 24.44 4.40
C TYR A 51 18.03 23.97 4.14
N LYS A 52 18.92 24.02 5.15
CA LYS A 52 20.30 23.55 4.96
C LYS A 52 20.35 22.04 4.73
N MET A 53 19.47 21.29 5.40
CA MET A 53 19.34 19.85 5.19
C MET A 53 18.75 19.53 3.82
N VAL A 54 17.73 20.29 3.39
CA VAL A 54 17.12 20.13 2.07
C VAL A 54 18.15 20.41 0.97
N ASP A 55 18.85 21.53 1.04
CA ASP A 55 19.86 21.93 0.04
C ASP A 55 21.08 20.99 0.04
N ALA A 56 21.37 20.32 1.15
CA ALA A 56 22.41 19.31 1.25
C ALA A 56 22.00 17.94 0.69
N THR A 57 20.70 17.70 0.47
CA THR A 57 20.21 16.43 -0.10
C THR A 57 20.51 16.39 -1.59
N THR A 58 21.37 15.48 -2.01
CA THR A 58 21.76 15.39 -3.42
C THR A 58 20.74 14.59 -4.22
N GLU A 59 20.73 14.75 -5.56
CA GLU A 59 19.94 13.92 -6.47
C GLU A 59 20.22 12.41 -6.26
N ALA A 60 21.48 12.05 -5.96
CA ALA A 60 21.85 10.66 -5.68
C ALA A 60 21.24 10.13 -4.37
N ASP A 61 21.06 10.99 -3.36
CA ASP A 61 20.37 10.62 -2.12
C ASP A 61 18.86 10.43 -2.36
N ILE A 62 18.26 11.30 -3.17
CA ILE A 62 16.85 11.18 -3.58
C ILE A 62 16.63 9.87 -4.35
N ASP A 63 17.44 9.60 -5.36
CA ASP A 63 17.34 8.37 -6.15
C ASP A 63 17.50 7.12 -5.30
N ARG A 64 18.42 7.15 -4.32
CA ARG A 64 18.60 6.04 -3.36
C ARG A 64 17.33 5.82 -2.54
N HIS A 65 16.75 6.86 -1.96
CA HIS A 65 15.53 6.73 -1.17
C HIS A 65 14.35 6.24 -2.01
N ILE A 66 14.21 6.74 -3.25
CA ILE A 66 13.20 6.23 -4.20
C ILE A 66 13.40 4.73 -4.44
N ALA A 67 14.65 4.29 -4.67
CA ALA A 67 14.95 2.88 -4.93
C ALA A 67 14.65 1.99 -3.72
N GLU A 68 14.95 2.46 -2.52
CA GLU A 68 14.67 1.79 -1.24
C GLU A 68 13.16 1.66 -1.02
N ASP A 69 12.41 2.75 -1.13
CA ASP A 69 10.95 2.77 -0.97
C ASP A 69 10.27 1.83 -1.99
N LEU A 70 10.70 1.88 -3.27
CA LEU A 70 10.15 1.02 -4.31
C LEU A 70 10.49 -0.46 -4.09
N GLU A 71 11.63 -0.79 -3.49
CA GLU A 71 11.97 -2.17 -3.14
C GLU A 71 11.13 -2.65 -1.95
N GLU A 72 10.96 -1.82 -0.93
CA GLU A 72 10.08 -2.13 0.20
C GLU A 72 8.64 -2.40 -0.27
N GLU A 73 8.09 -1.52 -1.11
CA GLU A 73 6.76 -1.67 -1.69
C GLU A 73 6.63 -2.98 -2.50
N ARG A 74 7.65 -3.32 -3.31
CA ARG A 74 7.68 -4.59 -4.05
C ARG A 74 7.64 -5.79 -3.11
N GLN A 75 8.42 -5.77 -2.03
CA GLN A 75 8.49 -6.89 -1.08
C GLN A 75 7.20 -7.01 -0.26
N GLU A 76 6.55 -5.91 0.07
CA GLU A 76 5.24 -5.90 0.71
C GLU A 76 4.16 -6.51 -0.18
N MET A 77 4.07 -6.07 -1.44
CA MET A 77 3.15 -6.63 -2.42
C MET A 77 3.40 -8.13 -2.63
N ALA A 78 4.66 -8.54 -2.68
CA ALA A 78 5.05 -9.94 -2.79
C ALA A 78 4.56 -10.78 -1.60
N ARG A 79 4.71 -10.27 -0.36
CA ARG A 79 4.17 -10.90 0.85
C ARG A 79 2.64 -10.99 0.81
N PHE A 80 1.97 -9.91 0.42
CA PHE A 80 0.52 -9.86 0.31
C PHE A 80 -0.01 -10.93 -0.66
N ILE A 81 0.57 -11.05 -1.86
CA ILE A 81 0.12 -12.04 -2.86
C ILE A 81 0.33 -13.47 -2.36
N ARG A 82 1.46 -13.76 -1.70
CA ARG A 82 1.71 -15.07 -1.08
C ARG A 82 0.66 -15.43 -0.04
N GLN A 83 0.32 -14.48 0.84
CA GLN A 83 -0.69 -14.66 1.88
C GLN A 83 -2.09 -14.82 1.30
N LEU A 84 -2.45 -14.01 0.30
CA LEU A 84 -3.72 -14.09 -0.41
C LEU A 84 -3.93 -15.47 -1.03
N ARG A 85 -2.94 -15.96 -1.78
CA ARG A 85 -2.97 -17.31 -2.34
C ARG A 85 -3.04 -18.39 -1.26
N GLY A 86 -2.29 -18.23 -0.17
CA GLY A 86 -2.25 -19.16 0.96
C GLY A 86 -3.61 -19.31 1.66
N ARG A 87 -4.31 -18.20 1.90
CA ARG A 87 -5.66 -18.20 2.51
C ARG A 87 -6.70 -18.94 1.68
N MET A 88 -6.52 -18.99 0.35
CA MET A 88 -7.40 -19.72 -0.56
C MET A 88 -7.00 -21.19 -0.74
N ASN A 89 -5.93 -21.64 -0.06
CA ASN A 89 -5.36 -22.98 -0.20
C ASN A 89 -5.03 -23.36 -1.66
N LEU A 90 -4.57 -22.38 -2.47
CA LEU A 90 -4.25 -22.59 -3.88
C LEU A 90 -2.75 -22.79 -4.09
N SER A 91 -2.41 -23.75 -4.95
CA SER A 91 -1.05 -23.83 -5.50
C SER A 91 -0.75 -22.62 -6.40
N ARG A 92 0.53 -22.26 -6.59
CA ARG A 92 0.92 -21.18 -7.54
C ARG A 92 0.35 -21.41 -8.95
N ARG A 93 0.33 -22.67 -9.41
CA ARG A 93 -0.24 -23.03 -10.73
C ARG A 93 -1.75 -22.80 -10.76
N GLU A 94 -2.45 -23.12 -9.69
CA GLU A 94 -3.91 -22.98 -9.64
C GLU A 94 -4.35 -21.53 -9.52
N PHE A 95 -3.66 -20.76 -8.68
CA PHE A 95 -3.83 -19.32 -8.61
C PHE A 95 -3.60 -18.65 -9.98
N ALA A 96 -2.53 -19.04 -10.67
CA ALA A 96 -2.23 -18.55 -12.02
C ALA A 96 -3.34 -18.91 -13.03
N ARG A 97 -3.86 -20.14 -12.98
CA ARG A 97 -4.97 -20.58 -13.84
C ARG A 97 -6.23 -19.74 -13.61
N ARG A 98 -6.63 -19.52 -12.36
CA ARG A 98 -7.82 -18.72 -12.02
C ARG A 98 -7.69 -17.27 -12.52
N LEU A 99 -6.50 -16.69 -12.40
CA LEU A 99 -6.22 -15.33 -12.88
C LEU A 99 -5.87 -15.24 -14.36
N ARG A 100 -5.83 -16.36 -15.09
CA ARG A 100 -5.48 -16.44 -16.52
C ARG A 100 -4.12 -15.80 -16.84
N ILE A 101 -3.14 -16.00 -15.96
CA ILE A 101 -1.75 -15.56 -16.12
C ILE A 101 -0.79 -16.74 -16.03
N SER A 102 0.47 -16.54 -16.43
CA SER A 102 1.47 -17.60 -16.34
C SER A 102 1.85 -17.90 -14.87
N PRO A 103 2.15 -19.17 -14.50
CA PRO A 103 2.72 -19.49 -13.20
C PRO A 103 4.03 -18.76 -12.90
N ASN A 104 4.78 -18.40 -13.95
CA ASN A 104 6.02 -17.63 -13.82
C ASN A 104 5.75 -16.17 -13.41
N THR A 105 4.64 -15.58 -13.89
CA THR A 105 4.20 -14.25 -13.48
C THR A 105 3.89 -14.22 -11.99
N VAL A 106 3.11 -15.20 -11.50
CA VAL A 106 2.80 -15.34 -10.06
C VAL A 106 4.08 -15.54 -9.25
N ARG A 107 5.00 -16.38 -9.72
CA ARG A 107 6.30 -16.56 -9.07
C ARG A 107 7.08 -15.25 -8.98
N HIS A 108 7.20 -14.49 -10.07
CA HIS A 108 7.93 -13.22 -10.07
C HIS A 108 7.29 -12.19 -9.15
N TRP A 109 5.96 -12.15 -9.06
CA TRP A 109 5.25 -11.30 -8.11
C TRP A 109 5.52 -11.73 -6.66
N GLU A 110 5.39 -13.01 -6.34
CA GLU A 110 5.65 -13.54 -5.00
C GLU A 110 7.12 -13.43 -4.57
N GLU A 111 8.06 -13.40 -5.51
CA GLU A 111 9.49 -13.17 -5.26
C GLU A 111 9.86 -11.68 -5.20
N GLY A 112 8.93 -10.75 -5.48
CA GLY A 112 9.21 -9.31 -5.53
C GLY A 112 10.00 -8.86 -6.76
N LYS A 113 10.30 -9.75 -7.71
CA LYS A 113 11.04 -9.44 -8.95
C LYS A 113 10.25 -8.58 -9.92
N ARG A 114 8.92 -8.59 -9.82
CA ARG A 114 8.03 -7.75 -10.62
C ARG A 114 6.88 -7.25 -9.77
N PHE A 115 6.48 -6.01 -9.99
CA PHE A 115 5.26 -5.46 -9.44
C PHE A 115 4.07 -5.78 -10.38
N PRO A 116 2.88 -6.13 -9.88
CA PRO A 116 1.69 -6.29 -10.72
C PRO A 116 1.28 -4.96 -11.36
N SER A 117 0.65 -4.99 -12.53
CA SER A 117 0.10 -3.76 -13.13
C SER A 117 -1.05 -3.20 -12.27
N GLY A 118 -1.40 -1.92 -12.45
CA GLY A 118 -2.50 -1.29 -11.71
C GLY A 118 -3.81 -2.07 -11.76
N THR A 119 -4.21 -2.56 -12.94
CA THR A 119 -5.41 -3.42 -13.09
C THR A 119 -5.28 -4.74 -12.33
N ALA A 120 -4.10 -5.36 -12.36
CA ALA A 120 -3.84 -6.60 -11.60
C ALA A 120 -3.90 -6.32 -10.08
N CYS A 121 -3.35 -5.21 -9.60
CA CYS A 121 -3.47 -4.78 -8.21
C CYS A 121 -4.94 -4.59 -7.80
N SER A 122 -5.75 -3.93 -8.64
CA SER A 122 -7.19 -3.81 -8.39
C SER A 122 -7.87 -5.16 -8.27
N LEU A 123 -7.61 -6.08 -9.21
CA LEU A 123 -8.17 -7.43 -9.16
C LEU A 123 -7.74 -8.20 -7.90
N LEU A 124 -6.46 -8.10 -7.51
CA LEU A 124 -5.95 -8.73 -6.30
C LEU A 124 -6.61 -8.19 -5.02
N ARG A 125 -6.91 -6.88 -4.97
CA ARG A 125 -7.67 -6.26 -3.88
C ARG A 125 -9.13 -6.72 -3.83
N VAL A 126 -9.79 -6.82 -4.98
CA VAL A 126 -11.15 -7.36 -5.05
C VAL A 126 -11.15 -8.83 -4.61
N LEU A 127 -10.16 -9.60 -5.06
CA LEU A 127 -9.99 -11.00 -4.70
C LEU A 127 -9.69 -11.18 -3.19
N ASP A 128 -9.02 -10.23 -2.55
CA ASP A 128 -8.78 -10.22 -1.10
C ASP A 128 -10.07 -10.02 -0.29
N LYS A 129 -10.96 -9.16 -0.77
CA LYS A 129 -12.22 -8.86 -0.10
C LYS A 129 -13.32 -9.89 -0.39
N GLU A 130 -13.38 -10.36 -1.63
CA GLU A 130 -14.48 -11.20 -2.14
C GLU A 130 -13.95 -12.44 -2.87
N PRO A 131 -13.17 -13.31 -2.20
CA PRO A 131 -12.47 -14.43 -2.84
C PRO A 131 -13.43 -15.39 -3.55
N ASP A 132 -14.51 -15.80 -2.89
CA ASP A 132 -15.47 -16.77 -3.43
C ASP A 132 -16.22 -16.22 -4.64
N THR A 133 -16.57 -14.94 -4.61
CA THR A 133 -17.27 -14.28 -5.72
C THR A 133 -16.36 -14.16 -6.93
N VAL A 134 -15.14 -13.68 -6.74
CA VAL A 134 -14.18 -13.55 -7.86
C VAL A 134 -13.83 -14.92 -8.43
N LEU A 135 -13.53 -15.91 -7.57
CA LEU A 135 -13.17 -17.25 -8.02
C LEU A 135 -14.31 -17.96 -8.75
N ARG A 136 -15.58 -17.70 -8.38
CA ARG A 136 -16.76 -18.20 -9.09
C ARG A 136 -16.92 -17.53 -10.46
N VAL A 137 -16.71 -16.22 -10.55
CA VAL A 137 -16.82 -15.47 -11.82
C VAL A 137 -15.70 -15.84 -12.80
N LEU A 138 -14.51 -16.15 -12.30
CA LEU A 138 -13.35 -16.51 -13.12
C LEU A 138 -13.28 -18.00 -13.49
N ALA A 139 -14.10 -18.85 -12.86
CA ALA A 139 -14.13 -20.31 -13.04
C ALA A 139 -14.43 -20.73 -14.49
#